data_AF-A0A7J5WP53-F1
#
_entry.id   AF-A0A7J5WP53-F1
#
_cell.length_a   1.000
_cell.length_b   1.000
_cell.length_c   1.000
_cell.angle_alpha   90.00
_cell.angle_beta   90.00
_cell.angle_gamma   90.00
#
_symmetry.space_group_name_H-M   'P 1'
#
loop_
_entity.id
_entity.type
_entity.pdbx_description
1 polymer ?
#
loop_
_entity_poly.entity_id
_entity_poly.type
_entity_poly.pdbx_seq_one_letter_code
_entity_poly.pdbx_strand_id
1 'polypeptide(L)'
;MGKLSTLKPVLFLVLSWLLASNLSAQSNFLYIQSDNNSPYYIQLKGTNYGSNAKGYLLIPQLANGDYSIVVGFAGDQYPEYTYSFSIENKPKGYSLKLTQEGEWVLMDMVSLELIRGITSDYSPAKPTGKQIKKLSQKQTITGIDQVYSVKNGTKTDTIVLFIPTPSSTAVRQKATKQ
;
A
#
# COMPACT_ATOMS: atom_id res chain seq x y z
N MET A 1 -8.72 72.38 -22.38
CA MET A 1 -8.77 71.66 -21.08
C MET A 1 -9.09 70.19 -21.39
N GLY A 2 -8.05 69.38 -21.59
CA GLY A 2 -8.16 68.02 -22.12
C GLY A 2 -8.62 67.02 -21.06
N LYS A 3 -9.56 66.14 -21.44
CA LYS A 3 -10.12 65.04 -20.63
C LYS A 3 -9.02 64.06 -20.21
N LEU A 4 -8.35 64.32 -19.09
CA LEU A 4 -7.36 63.40 -18.47
C LEU A 4 -7.98 62.48 -17.40
N SER A 5 -9.31 62.53 -17.17
CA SER A 5 -9.98 61.83 -16.07
C SER A 5 -10.47 60.42 -16.41
N THR A 6 -10.75 60.12 -17.69
CA THR A 6 -11.35 58.83 -18.11
C THR A 6 -10.33 57.69 -18.30
N LEU A 7 -9.02 57.97 -18.26
CA LEU A 7 -7.99 56.95 -18.50
C LEU A 7 -7.74 56.04 -17.28
N LYS A 8 -7.90 56.57 -16.06
CA LYS A 8 -7.74 55.82 -14.80
C LYS A 8 -8.76 54.68 -14.60
N PRO A 9 -10.08 54.88 -14.82
CA PRO A 9 -11.04 53.79 -14.66
C PRO A 9 -10.88 52.70 -15.73
N VAL A 10 -10.47 53.06 -16.95
CA VAL A 10 -10.20 52.09 -18.03
C VAL A 10 -8.98 51.23 -17.69
N LEU A 11 -7.91 51.85 -17.19
CA LEU A 11 -6.72 51.10 -16.73
C LEU A 11 -7.06 50.14 -15.58
N PHE A 12 -7.90 50.56 -14.64
CA PHE A 12 -8.39 49.70 -13.55
C PHE A 12 -9.23 48.53 -14.05
N LEU A 13 -10.09 48.74 -15.06
CA LEU A 13 -10.91 47.67 -15.65
C LEU A 13 -10.06 46.66 -16.42
N VAL A 14 -9.06 47.12 -17.18
CA VAL A 14 -8.13 46.23 -17.90
C VAL A 14 -7.28 45.45 -16.92
N LEU A 15 -6.77 46.08 -15.86
CA LEU A 15 -6.02 45.39 -14.81
C LEU A 15 -6.89 44.35 -14.07
N SER A 16 -8.12 44.70 -13.73
CA SER A 16 -9.09 43.78 -13.11
C SER A 16 -9.38 42.56 -13.99
N TRP A 17 -9.53 42.75 -15.30
CA TRP A 17 -9.75 41.66 -16.26
C TRP A 17 -8.53 40.75 -16.40
N LEU A 18 -7.31 41.31 -16.41
CA LEU A 18 -6.05 40.54 -16.43
C LEU A 18 -5.82 39.72 -15.15
N LEU A 19 -6.29 40.19 -14.00
CA LEU A 19 -6.22 39.43 -12.74
C LEU A 19 -7.25 38.30 -12.68
N ALA A 20 -8.42 38.46 -13.29
CA ALA A 20 -9.50 37.46 -13.27
C ALA A 20 -9.24 36.23 -14.16
N SER A 21 -8.40 36.36 -15.21
CA SER A 21 -8.14 35.27 -16.17
C SER A 21 -7.23 34.14 -15.65
N ASN A 22 -6.66 34.28 -14.45
CA ASN A 22 -5.74 33.29 -13.86
C ASN A 22 -6.38 32.38 -12.79
N LEU A 23 -7.70 32.47 -12.55
CA LEU A 23 -8.39 31.55 -11.64
C LEU A 23 -8.70 30.21 -12.36
N SER A 24 -7.67 29.39 -12.57
CA SER A 24 -7.88 27.95 -12.79
C SER A 24 -8.06 27.29 -11.43
N ALA A 25 -9.31 27.13 -10.99
CA ALA A 25 -9.62 26.37 -9.80
C ALA A 25 -9.48 24.87 -10.13
N GLN A 26 -8.24 24.35 -10.10
CA GLN A 26 -8.01 22.92 -10.24
C GLN A 26 -8.50 22.23 -8.96
N SER A 27 -9.72 21.72 -9.00
CA SER A 27 -10.44 21.11 -7.88
C SER A 27 -10.26 19.59 -7.80
N ASN A 28 -9.33 19.02 -8.57
CA ASN A 28 -9.09 17.59 -8.50
C ASN A 28 -8.45 17.23 -7.15
N PHE A 29 -8.90 16.11 -6.62
CA PHE A 29 -8.33 15.49 -5.44
C PHE A 29 -8.30 13.98 -5.64
N LEU A 30 -7.43 13.33 -4.89
CA LEU A 30 -7.44 11.89 -4.69
C LEU A 30 -8.00 11.63 -3.30
N TYR A 31 -9.07 10.85 -3.22
CA TYR A 31 -9.61 10.31 -1.98
C TYR A 31 -9.42 8.80 -1.97
N ILE A 32 -8.85 8.26 -0.90
CA ILE A 32 -8.76 6.82 -0.70
C ILE A 32 -9.29 6.47 0.69
N GLN A 33 -10.09 5.40 0.77
CA GLN A 33 -10.55 4.82 2.03
C GLN A 33 -10.17 3.34 2.10
N SER A 34 -9.65 2.86 3.22
CA SER A 34 -9.51 1.41 3.46
C SER A 34 -10.87 0.82 3.84
N ASP A 35 -11.26 -0.32 3.27
CA ASP A 35 -12.54 -0.95 3.61
C ASP A 35 -12.56 -1.60 5.00
N ASN A 36 -11.40 -1.94 5.55
CA ASN A 36 -11.23 -2.61 6.83
C ASN A 36 -10.73 -1.66 7.95
N ASN A 37 -10.80 -0.35 7.74
CA ASN A 37 -10.27 0.70 8.63
C ASN A 37 -8.76 0.64 8.91
N SER A 38 -7.97 -0.08 8.09
CA SER A 38 -6.51 -0.13 8.28
C SER A 38 -5.85 1.19 7.89
N PRO A 39 -4.99 1.76 8.75
CA PRO A 39 -4.18 2.90 8.37
C PRO A 39 -3.12 2.50 7.35
N TYR A 40 -2.84 3.40 6.41
CA TYR A 40 -1.83 3.23 5.36
C TYR A 40 -1.18 4.59 5.06
N TYR A 41 -0.13 4.57 4.25
CA TYR A 41 0.45 5.79 3.69
C TYR A 41 0.56 5.68 2.18
N ILE A 42 0.60 6.82 1.51
CA ILE A 42 0.84 6.96 0.08
C ILE A 42 2.11 7.74 -0.14
N GLN A 43 3.03 7.20 -0.94
CA GLN A 43 4.11 7.97 -1.54
C GLN A 43 3.65 8.45 -2.92
N LEU A 44 3.63 9.78 -3.09
CA LEU A 44 3.27 10.42 -4.35
C LEU A 44 4.34 11.46 -4.68
N LYS A 45 5.06 11.27 -5.79
CA LYS A 45 6.14 12.17 -6.26
C LYS A 45 7.20 12.45 -5.18
N GLY A 46 7.53 11.44 -4.37
CA GLY A 46 8.50 11.55 -3.27
C GLY A 46 7.95 12.16 -1.97
N THR A 47 6.68 12.56 -1.94
CA THR A 47 6.02 13.05 -0.73
C THR A 47 5.16 11.96 -0.10
N ASN A 48 5.27 11.78 1.22
CA ASN A 48 4.47 10.83 1.97
C ASN A 48 3.22 11.48 2.56
N TYR A 49 2.08 10.84 2.34
CA TYR A 49 0.78 11.22 2.87
C TYR A 49 0.22 10.07 3.71
N GLY A 50 -0.02 10.31 5.00
CA GLY A 50 -0.59 9.29 5.90
C GLY A 50 -2.11 9.38 5.99
N SER A 51 -2.80 8.24 5.94
CA SER A 51 -4.22 8.18 6.27
C SER A 51 -4.44 8.45 7.76
N ASN A 52 -5.68 8.77 8.13
CA ASN A 52 -6.07 8.76 9.54
C ASN A 52 -6.20 7.32 10.09
N ALA A 53 -6.47 7.20 11.39
CA ALA A 53 -6.62 5.92 12.09
C ALA A 53 -7.82 5.07 11.63
N LYS A 54 -8.77 5.65 10.87
CA LYS A 54 -9.88 4.92 10.25
C LYS A 54 -9.63 4.62 8.77
N GLY A 55 -8.42 4.91 8.28
CA GLY A 55 -8.00 4.62 6.92
C GLY A 55 -8.56 5.57 5.85
N TYR A 56 -8.85 6.82 6.21
CA TYR A 56 -9.23 7.85 5.22
C TYR A 56 -8.05 8.75 4.89
N LEU A 57 -7.86 9.04 3.60
CA LEU A 57 -6.86 9.99 3.10
C LEU A 57 -7.46 10.84 1.96
N LEU A 58 -7.17 12.14 1.99
CA LEU A 58 -7.51 13.08 0.92
C LEU A 58 -6.25 13.87 0.54
N ILE A 59 -5.88 13.81 -0.74
CA ILE A 59 -4.78 14.58 -1.33
C ILE A 59 -5.39 15.61 -2.29
N PRO A 60 -5.41 16.90 -1.93
CA PRO A 60 -6.04 17.93 -2.74
C PRO A 60 -5.11 18.46 -3.85
N GLN A 61 -5.67 19.31 -4.72
CA GLN A 61 -4.94 20.13 -5.69
C GLN A 61 -4.06 19.33 -6.67
N LEU A 62 -4.59 18.21 -7.17
CA LEU A 62 -3.89 17.42 -8.17
C LEU A 62 -4.06 18.03 -9.57
N ALA A 63 -2.95 18.23 -10.26
CA ALA A 63 -2.99 18.60 -11.67
C ALA A 63 -3.54 17.44 -12.52
N ASN A 64 -4.07 17.72 -13.70
CA ASN A 64 -4.36 16.68 -14.67
C ASN A 64 -3.08 15.97 -15.11
N GLY A 65 -3.19 14.68 -15.43
CA GLY A 65 -2.09 13.86 -15.89
C GLY A 65 -2.09 12.47 -15.29
N ASP A 66 -1.06 11.71 -15.62
CA ASP A 66 -0.84 10.35 -15.14
C ASP A 66 -0.10 10.36 -13.81
N TYR A 67 -0.58 9.51 -12.90
CA TYR A 67 -0.07 9.37 -11.55
C TYR A 67 0.35 7.93 -11.30
N SER A 68 1.48 7.80 -10.62
CA SER A 68 1.92 6.57 -9.98
C SER A 68 2.03 6.83 -8.49
N ILE A 69 1.38 6.00 -7.70
CA ILE A 69 1.41 6.08 -6.23
C ILE A 69 1.90 4.76 -5.66
N VAL A 70 2.64 4.84 -4.56
CA VAL A 70 3.02 3.68 -3.76
C VAL A 70 2.19 3.68 -2.48
N VAL A 71 1.44 2.62 -2.23
CA VAL A 71 0.67 2.42 -1.00
C VAL A 71 1.43 1.44 -0.11
N GLY A 72 1.69 1.85 1.13
CA GLY A 72 2.35 1.00 2.12
C GLY A 72 1.63 1.02 3.47
N PHE A 73 2.01 0.09 4.33
CA PHE A 73 1.41 -0.12 5.64
C PHE A 73 2.50 -0.06 6.72
N ALA A 74 2.14 0.39 7.91
CA ALA A 74 3.10 0.49 9.01
C ALA A 74 3.59 -0.91 9.45
N GLY A 75 4.88 -1.00 9.81
CA GLY A 75 5.46 -2.22 10.37
C GLY A 75 5.60 -3.38 9.38
N ASP A 76 5.74 -3.08 8.08
CA ASP A 76 5.98 -4.06 7.00
C ASP A 76 4.99 -5.24 6.99
N GLN A 77 3.76 -4.99 7.47
CA GLN A 77 2.71 -6.00 7.55
C GLN A 77 2.28 -6.53 6.18
N TYR A 78 2.42 -5.68 5.16
CA TYR A 78 2.10 -5.97 3.77
C TYR A 78 3.20 -5.39 2.87
N PRO A 79 3.44 -5.98 1.68
CA PRO A 79 4.32 -5.36 0.71
C PRO A 79 3.76 -4.00 0.26
N GLU A 80 4.63 -3.16 -0.26
CA GLU A 80 4.22 -1.92 -0.91
C GLU A 80 3.60 -2.21 -2.28
N TYR A 81 2.49 -1.54 -2.59
CA TYR A 81 1.76 -1.69 -3.84
C TYR A 81 1.83 -0.40 -4.65
N THR A 82 2.30 -0.49 -5.88
CA THR A 82 2.29 0.63 -6.82
C THR A 82 1.04 0.56 -7.69
N TYR A 83 0.28 1.65 -7.73
CA TYR A 83 -0.91 1.81 -8.58
C TYR A 83 -0.71 2.95 -9.56
N SER A 84 -1.33 2.84 -10.74
CA SER A 84 -1.32 3.89 -11.75
C SER A 84 -2.74 4.29 -12.13
N PHE A 85 -2.97 5.59 -12.32
CA PHE A 85 -4.26 6.15 -12.75
C PHE A 85 -4.08 7.53 -13.39
N SER A 86 -5.06 7.98 -14.16
CA SER A 86 -5.05 9.30 -14.81
C SER A 86 -6.12 10.22 -14.23
N ILE A 87 -5.78 11.50 -14.07
CA ILE A 87 -6.71 12.56 -13.68
C ILE A 87 -6.99 13.46 -14.88
N GLU A 88 -8.27 13.58 -15.26
CA GLU A 88 -8.74 14.37 -16.40
C GLU A 88 -9.91 15.27 -15.99
N ASN A 89 -9.63 16.37 -15.27
CA ASN A 89 -10.63 17.29 -14.72
C ASN A 89 -11.73 16.62 -13.88
N LYS A 90 -11.43 15.45 -13.31
CA LYS A 90 -12.33 14.68 -12.47
C LYS A 90 -11.55 14.18 -11.25
N PRO A 91 -12.03 14.46 -10.03
CA PRO A 91 -11.50 13.84 -8.83
C PRO A 91 -11.54 12.31 -8.91
N LYS A 92 -10.61 11.66 -8.20
CA LYS A 92 -10.54 10.20 -8.10
C LYS A 92 -10.83 9.76 -6.67
N GLY A 93 -11.75 8.81 -6.54
CA GLY A 93 -12.13 8.20 -5.27
C GLY A 93 -11.93 6.70 -5.34
N TYR A 94 -11.14 6.13 -4.44
CA TYR A 94 -10.88 4.69 -4.39
C TYR A 94 -11.19 4.08 -3.02
N SER A 95 -11.70 2.86 -3.04
CA SER A 95 -11.72 1.97 -1.88
C SER A 95 -10.51 1.03 -1.96
N LEU A 96 -9.61 1.10 -1.00
CA LEU A 96 -8.51 0.15 -0.81
C LEU A 96 -9.07 -1.09 -0.12
N LYS A 97 -9.04 -2.24 -0.81
CA LYS A 97 -9.68 -3.49 -0.38
C LYS A 97 -8.67 -4.61 -0.28
N LEU A 98 -8.83 -5.45 0.75
CA LEU A 98 -8.06 -6.68 0.89
C LEU A 98 -8.83 -7.84 0.25
N THR A 99 -8.24 -8.50 -0.74
CA THR A 99 -8.84 -9.67 -1.39
C THR A 99 -8.76 -10.91 -0.50
N GLN A 100 -9.50 -11.97 -0.86
CA GLN A 100 -9.44 -13.25 -0.13
C GLN A 100 -8.05 -13.91 -0.24
N GLU A 101 -7.31 -13.62 -1.31
CA GLU A 101 -5.94 -14.06 -1.53
C GLU A 101 -4.93 -13.29 -0.67
N GLY A 102 -5.34 -12.19 -0.04
CA GLY A 102 -4.50 -11.33 0.79
C GLY A 102 -3.79 -10.22 0.01
N GLU A 103 -4.28 -9.87 -1.18
CA GLU A 103 -3.75 -8.79 -2.01
C GLU A 103 -4.52 -7.50 -1.75
N TRP A 104 -3.84 -6.36 -1.79
CA TRP A 104 -4.51 -5.07 -1.74
C TRP A 104 -4.82 -4.57 -3.16
N VAL A 105 -6.07 -4.17 -3.38
CA VAL A 105 -6.55 -3.62 -4.66
C VAL A 105 -7.25 -2.28 -4.44
N LEU A 106 -7.18 -1.39 -5.43
CA LEU A 106 -8.01 -0.19 -5.44
C LEU A 106 -9.28 -0.49 -6.23
N MET A 107 -10.43 -0.14 -5.67
CA MET A 107 -11.72 -0.16 -6.35
C MET A 107 -12.16 1.28 -6.58
N ASP A 108 -12.36 1.69 -7.84
CA ASP A 108 -12.92 3.01 -8.14
C ASP A 108 -14.33 3.12 -7.54
N MET A 109 -14.60 4.16 -6.76
CA MET A 109 -15.86 4.32 -6.04
C MET A 109 -17.02 4.71 -6.96
N VAL A 110 -16.75 5.10 -8.21
CA VAL A 110 -17.74 5.48 -9.21
C VAL A 110 -17.92 4.35 -10.23
N SER A 111 -16.85 3.89 -10.88
CA SER A 111 -16.95 2.85 -11.91
C SER A 111 -16.97 1.43 -11.35
N LEU A 112 -16.60 1.23 -10.08
CA LEU A 112 -16.41 -0.07 -9.43
C LEU A 112 -15.31 -0.94 -10.07
N GLU A 113 -14.48 -0.33 -10.92
CA GLU A 113 -13.35 -1.00 -11.54
C GLU A 113 -12.26 -1.33 -10.51
N LEU A 114 -11.69 -2.53 -10.61
CA LEU A 114 -10.59 -2.98 -9.75
C LEU A 114 -9.24 -2.74 -10.44
N ILE A 115 -8.39 -1.95 -9.78
CA ILE A 115 -7.01 -1.68 -10.18
C ILE A 115 -6.10 -2.51 -9.27
N ARG A 116 -5.36 -3.44 -9.88
CA ARG A 116 -4.36 -4.27 -9.17
C ARG A 116 -3.04 -3.51 -9.07
N GLY A 117 -2.43 -3.56 -7.88
CA GLY A 117 -1.13 -2.96 -7.66
C GLY A 117 -0.01 -3.89 -8.12
N ILE A 118 1.09 -3.30 -8.60
CA ILE A 118 2.34 -4.04 -8.80
C ILE A 118 3.16 -3.95 -7.51
N THR A 119 3.67 -5.06 -7.02
CA THR A 119 4.62 -5.08 -5.91
C THR A 119 6.01 -5.16 -6.53
N SER A 120 6.94 -4.25 -6.20
CA SER A 120 8.36 -4.48 -6.52
C SER A 120 8.85 -5.56 -5.58
N ASP A 121 9.67 -6.49 -6.06
CA ASP A 121 10.06 -7.76 -5.42
C ASP A 121 10.76 -7.69 -4.03
N TYR A 122 10.22 -6.98 -3.06
CA TYR A 122 10.29 -7.35 -1.65
C TYR A 122 8.96 -8.00 -1.26
N SER A 123 8.85 -9.24 -1.68
CA SER A 123 7.78 -10.16 -1.32
C SER A 123 8.23 -10.94 -0.09
N PRO A 124 7.57 -10.86 1.09
CA PRO A 124 7.38 -12.07 1.85
C PRO A 124 6.45 -12.94 1.00
N ALA A 125 7.04 -13.66 0.05
CA ALA A 125 6.32 -14.47 -0.92
C ALA A 125 5.36 -15.40 -0.20
N LYS A 126 4.06 -15.14 -0.35
CA LYS A 126 3.07 -16.20 -0.17
C LYS A 126 3.36 -17.23 -1.27
N PRO A 127 3.64 -18.50 -0.92
CA PRO A 127 4.13 -19.49 -1.87
C PRO A 127 3.01 -19.90 -2.83
N THR A 128 2.89 -19.20 -3.95
CA THR A 128 2.02 -19.60 -5.05
C THR A 128 2.79 -20.60 -5.91
N GLY A 129 2.49 -21.89 -5.71
CA GLY A 129 3.18 -23.03 -6.31
C GLY A 129 3.85 -23.91 -5.26
N LYS A 130 4.06 -25.20 -5.55
CA LYS A 130 4.81 -26.14 -4.70
C LYS A 130 6.30 -25.75 -4.60
N GLN A 131 6.59 -24.58 -4.05
CA GLN A 131 7.94 -24.07 -3.89
C GLN A 131 8.67 -24.77 -2.75
N ILE A 132 7.92 -25.30 -1.78
CA ILE A 132 8.46 -26.01 -0.62
C ILE A 132 8.05 -27.48 -0.74
N LYS A 133 9.03 -28.39 -0.82
CA LYS A 133 8.81 -29.84 -0.76
C LYS A 133 9.56 -30.41 0.43
N LYS A 134 8.85 -31.10 1.31
CA LYS A 134 9.48 -31.86 2.39
C LYS A 134 10.23 -33.07 1.83
N LEU A 135 11.52 -33.14 2.11
CA LEU A 135 12.40 -34.23 1.70
C LEU A 135 12.50 -35.31 2.78
N SER A 136 12.48 -34.92 4.06
CA SER A 136 12.62 -35.86 5.17
C SER A 136 12.00 -35.34 6.48
N GLN A 137 11.57 -36.26 7.34
CA GLN A 137 11.38 -36.02 8.76
C GLN A 137 11.88 -37.22 9.57
N LYS A 138 12.66 -36.96 10.61
CA LYS A 138 13.11 -37.96 11.57
C LYS A 138 12.77 -37.50 12.99
N GLN A 139 12.12 -38.38 13.76
CA GLN A 139 11.91 -38.16 15.19
C GLN A 139 13.16 -38.65 15.94
N THR A 140 13.71 -37.80 16.78
CA THR A 140 14.80 -38.14 17.70
C THR A 140 14.34 -37.98 19.14
N ILE A 141 15.16 -38.44 20.09
CA ILE A 141 14.89 -38.30 21.52
C ILE A 141 14.86 -36.85 22.00
N THR A 142 15.50 -35.93 21.26
CA THR A 142 15.61 -34.51 21.58
C THR A 142 14.64 -33.63 20.79
N GLY A 143 14.00 -34.16 19.76
CA GLY A 143 13.12 -33.35 18.91
C GLY A 143 12.79 -33.99 17.57
N ILE A 144 12.46 -33.14 16.61
CA ILE A 144 12.06 -33.50 15.25
C ILE A 144 13.02 -32.80 14.28
N ASP A 145 13.71 -33.60 13.47
CA ASP A 145 14.49 -33.08 12.34
C ASP A 145 13.62 -33.09 11.10
N GLN A 146 13.50 -31.96 10.40
CA GLN A 146 12.76 -31.85 9.14
C GLN A 146 13.66 -31.24 8.05
N VAL A 147 13.61 -31.79 6.84
CA VAL A 147 14.38 -31.30 5.69
C VAL A 147 13.43 -30.90 4.57
N TYR A 148 13.64 -29.73 3.99
CA TYR A 148 12.83 -29.15 2.93
C TYR A 148 13.71 -28.74 1.75
N SER A 149 13.22 -28.91 0.52
CA SER A 149 13.73 -28.19 -0.64
C SER A 149 12.85 -26.98 -0.93
N VAL A 150 13.49 -25.84 -1.17
CA VAL A 150 12.84 -24.58 -1.52
C VAL A 150 13.31 -24.14 -2.89
N LYS A 151 12.38 -23.93 -3.82
CA LYS A 151 12.67 -23.37 -5.14
C LYS A 151 12.58 -21.85 -5.09
N ASN A 152 13.64 -21.20 -5.56
CA ASN A 152 13.69 -19.75 -5.75
C ASN A 152 14.16 -19.46 -7.18
N GLY A 153 13.20 -19.21 -8.08
CA GLY A 153 13.46 -19.10 -9.51
C GLY A 153 13.99 -20.42 -10.10
N THR A 154 15.20 -20.39 -10.68
CA THR A 154 15.89 -21.58 -11.24
C THR A 154 16.75 -22.33 -10.21
N LYS A 155 16.96 -21.77 -9.01
CA LYS A 155 17.78 -22.37 -7.95
C LYS A 155 16.93 -23.17 -6.97
N THR A 156 17.53 -24.22 -6.41
CA THR A 156 16.91 -25.04 -5.36
C THR A 156 17.81 -25.06 -4.13
N ASP A 157 17.29 -24.58 -3.02
CA ASP A 157 17.96 -24.55 -1.73
C ASP A 157 17.44 -25.67 -0.83
N THR A 158 18.25 -26.11 0.13
CA THR A 158 17.87 -27.10 1.14
C THR A 158 17.87 -26.45 2.52
N ILE A 159 16.73 -26.51 3.20
CA ILE A 159 16.56 -25.98 4.56
C ILE A 159 16.37 -27.15 5.52
N VAL A 160 17.05 -27.09 6.67
CA VAL A 160 16.89 -28.04 7.77
C VAL A 160 16.28 -27.31 8.96
N LEU A 161 15.19 -27.85 9.49
CA LEU A 161 14.48 -27.31 10.66
C LEU A 161 14.53 -28.34 11.79
N PHE A 162 15.05 -27.94 12.94
CA PHE A 162 15.02 -28.73 14.16
C PHE A 162 13.96 -28.17 15.12
N ILE A 163 12.99 -29.01 15.50
CA ILE A 163 11.95 -28.66 16.47
C ILE A 163 12.26 -29.42 17.76
N PRO A 164 12.82 -28.77 18.79
CA PRO A 164 13.11 -29.44 20.06
C PRO A 164 11.80 -29.84 20.74
N THR A 165 11.71 -31.07 21.20
CA THR A 165 10.64 -31.50 22.10
C THR A 165 11.19 -31.58 23.51
N PRO A 166 10.58 -30.91 24.50
CA PRO A 166 11.03 -31.00 25.88
C PRO A 166 11.01 -32.48 26.30
N SER A 167 12.17 -33.01 26.69
CA SER A 167 12.29 -34.38 27.16
C SER A 167 11.40 -34.59 28.38
N SER A 168 10.51 -35.59 28.31
CA SER A 168 9.61 -36.05 29.38
C SER A 168 10.38 -36.73 30.54
N THR A 169 11.45 -36.11 31.02
CA THR A 169 12.27 -36.61 32.13
C THR A 169 12.29 -35.62 33.29
N ALA A 170 11.93 -34.35 33.09
CA ALA A 170 11.93 -33.34 34.16
C ALA A 170 10.66 -33.31 35.05
N VAL A 171 9.59 -34.05 34.71
CA VAL A 171 8.30 -33.96 35.44
C VAL A 171 8.17 -35.02 36.55
N ARG A 172 8.98 -36.09 36.57
CA ARG A 172 8.76 -37.23 37.50
C ARG A 172 9.50 -37.17 38.85
N GLN A 173 10.26 -36.12 39.16
CA GLN A 173 10.99 -36.03 40.45
C GLN A 173 10.41 -35.05 41.48
N LYS A 174 9.31 -34.34 41.19
CA LYS A 174 8.67 -33.42 42.18
C LYS A 174 7.39 -33.94 42.83
N ALA A 175 7.03 -35.20 42.64
CA ALA A 175 5.81 -35.79 43.21
C ALA A 175 6.08 -37.10 43.97
N THR A 176 7.06 -37.13 44.87
CA THR A 176 7.12 -38.15 45.95
C THR A 176 7.92 -37.58 47.12
N LYS A 177 7.29 -36.69 47.88
CA LYS A 177 7.60 -36.42 49.29
C LYS A 177 6.41 -35.65 49.86
N GLN A 178 5.44 -36.41 50.34
CA GLN A 178 4.53 -36.10 51.45
C GLN A 178 3.81 -37.40 51.82
#